data_AF-T0ZNQ3-F1
#
_entry.id   AF-T0ZNQ3-F1
#
_cell.length_a   1.000
_cell.length_b   1.000
_cell.length_c   1.000
_cell.angle_alpha   90.00
_cell.angle_beta   90.00
_cell.angle_gamma   90.00
#
_symmetry.space_group_name_H-M   'P 1'
#
loop_
_entity.id
_entity.type
_entity.pdbx_description
1 polymer ?
#
loop_
_entity_poly.entity_id
_entity_poly.type
_entity_poly.pdbx_seq_one_letter_code
_entity_poly.pdbx_strand_id
1 'polypeptide(L)'
;ASGVLTLGIGASVAVFTLIDQVLIKPLPLPDASRVMVVGRSEHSGVGPVSPLQYQHLRSLDGVISIGLAQPGAQVNIVGRGPPEVVSATFIDHTLLPTLGLHPVLGRNFAAQEDQPHGPNVVMLGYGFWRRRYDGNREVLGQALIVNGRAYTIVGVLPANFDALDFRADVVLPIELPANSTDDGTNYVAVAR
;
A
#
# COMPACT_ATOMS: atom_id res chain seq x y z
N ALA A 1 -30.88 -37.90 27.63
CA ALA A 1 -30.69 -37.47 26.22
C ALA A 1 -30.24 -36.01 26.11
N SER A 2 -29.45 -35.51 27.08
CA SER A 2 -29.12 -34.08 27.22
C SER A 2 -27.75 -33.70 26.63
N GLY A 3 -26.90 -34.67 26.27
CA GLY A 3 -25.53 -34.42 25.81
C GLY A 3 -25.39 -33.95 24.36
N VAL A 4 -26.36 -34.28 23.49
CA VAL A 4 -26.29 -33.93 22.06
C VAL A 4 -26.63 -32.45 21.81
N LEU A 5 -27.51 -31.87 22.63
CA LEU A 5 -27.89 -30.44 22.56
C LEU A 5 -26.72 -29.53 22.95
N THR A 6 -25.97 -29.87 24.00
CA THR A 6 -24.82 -29.07 24.44
C THR A 6 -23.67 -29.11 23.42
N LEU A 7 -23.47 -30.26 22.76
CA LEU A 7 -22.48 -30.43 21.69
C LEU A 7 -22.86 -29.64 20.43
N GLY A 8 -24.15 -29.61 20.06
CA GLY A 8 -24.65 -28.81 18.95
C GLY A 8 -24.46 -27.30 19.16
N ILE A 9 -24.74 -26.80 20.36
CA ILE A 9 -24.57 -25.37 20.69
C ILE A 9 -23.08 -24.99 20.76
N GLY A 10 -22.22 -25.86 21.33
CA GLY A 10 -20.78 -25.62 21.41
C GLY A 10 -20.10 -25.56 20.04
N ALA A 11 -20.52 -26.39 19.09
CA ALA A 11 -20.01 -26.37 17.71
C ALA A 11 -20.43 -25.09 16.96
N SER A 12 -21.66 -24.61 17.15
CA SER A 12 -22.12 -23.36 16.53
C SER A 12 -21.41 -22.12 17.09
N VAL A 13 -21.13 -22.06 18.40
CA VAL A 13 -20.36 -20.96 19.00
C VAL A 13 -18.92 -20.98 18.50
N ALA A 14 -18.26 -22.15 18.43
CA ALA A 14 -16.88 -22.25 17.95
C ALA A 14 -16.71 -21.79 16.48
N VAL A 15 -17.67 -22.10 15.61
CA VAL A 15 -17.67 -21.61 14.22
C VAL A 15 -17.85 -20.09 14.17
N PHE A 16 -18.73 -19.52 15.00
CA PHE A 16 -18.93 -18.07 15.05
C PHE A 16 -17.70 -17.32 15.59
N THR A 17 -17.01 -17.86 16.62
CA THR A 17 -15.78 -17.24 17.15
C THR A 17 -14.61 -17.29 16.16
N LEU A 18 -14.51 -18.35 15.35
CA LEU A 18 -13.52 -18.45 14.28
C LEU A 18 -13.81 -17.49 13.12
N ILE A 19 -15.08 -17.27 12.79
CA ILE A 19 -15.48 -16.30 11.75
C ILE A 19 -15.22 -14.86 12.22
N ASP A 20 -15.55 -14.52 13.46
CA ASP A 20 -15.40 -13.16 14.00
C ASP A 20 -13.93 -12.72 14.10
N GLN A 21 -13.01 -13.64 14.44
CA GLN A 21 -11.58 -13.33 14.50
C GLN A 21 -10.87 -13.26 13.15
N VAL A 22 -11.44 -13.85 12.10
CA VAL A 22 -10.81 -13.93 10.77
C VAL A 22 -11.40 -12.91 9.80
N LEU A 23 -12.67 -12.51 9.93
CA LEU A 23 -13.32 -11.60 8.97
C LEU A 23 -13.30 -10.11 9.35
N ILE A 24 -13.13 -9.73 10.62
CA ILE A 24 -13.14 -8.31 11.03
C ILE A 24 -11.91 -7.99 11.90
N LYS A 25 -10.73 -8.01 11.28
CA LYS A 25 -9.59 -7.32 11.87
C LYS A 25 -9.70 -5.85 11.45
N PRO A 26 -9.98 -4.90 12.37
CA PRO A 26 -10.00 -3.50 11.99
C PRO A 26 -8.61 -3.15 11.44
N LEU A 27 -8.59 -2.62 10.21
CA LEU A 27 -7.37 -2.12 9.60
C LEU A 27 -6.67 -1.19 10.62
N PRO A 28 -5.36 -1.37 10.88
CA PRO A 28 -4.62 -0.58 11.86
C PRO A 28 -4.30 0.83 11.31
N LEU A 29 -5.34 1.50 10.82
CA LEU A 29 -5.33 2.83 10.24
C LEU A 29 -6.07 3.79 11.18
N PRO A 30 -5.56 5.01 11.38
CA PRO A 30 -6.33 6.07 12.04
C PRO A 30 -7.66 6.28 11.31
N ASP A 31 -8.78 6.31 12.04
CA ASP A 31 -10.12 6.50 11.47
C ASP A 31 -10.50 5.51 10.35
N ALA A 32 -10.17 4.22 10.52
CA ALA A 32 -10.46 3.16 9.55
C ALA A 32 -11.92 3.11 9.04
N SER A 33 -12.89 3.65 9.80
CA SER A 33 -14.30 3.74 9.38
C SER A 33 -14.57 4.73 8.24
N ARG A 34 -13.61 5.60 7.91
CA ARG A 34 -13.72 6.58 6.81
C ARG A 34 -12.88 6.23 5.59
N VAL A 35 -12.06 5.17 5.65
CA VAL A 35 -11.21 4.76 4.53
C VAL A 35 -11.97 3.74 3.70
N MET A 36 -12.17 4.02 2.41
CA MET A 36 -12.84 3.13 1.48
C MET A 36 -11.93 2.83 0.29
N VAL A 37 -11.87 1.56 -0.11
CA VAL A 37 -11.34 1.19 -1.42
C VAL A 37 -12.39 1.57 -2.46
N VAL A 38 -12.00 2.39 -3.42
CA VAL A 38 -12.89 2.87 -4.48
C VAL A 38 -12.51 2.17 -5.77
N GLY A 39 -13.52 1.72 -6.50
CA GLY A 39 -13.35 1.07 -7.78
C GLY A 39 -14.62 0.42 -8.30
N ARG A 40 -14.50 -0.28 -9.42
CA ARG A 40 -15.66 -0.88 -10.08
C ARG A 40 -16.20 -2.03 -9.24
N SER A 41 -17.49 -2.04 -8.91
CA SER A 41 -18.08 -3.18 -8.19
C SER A 41 -17.92 -4.46 -9.01
N GLU A 42 -17.29 -5.47 -8.42
CA GLU A 42 -17.15 -6.81 -8.99
C GLU A 42 -17.77 -7.85 -8.05
N HIS A 43 -17.98 -9.07 -8.56
CA HIS A 43 -18.71 -10.11 -7.83
C HIS A 43 -18.04 -10.51 -6.50
N SER A 44 -16.74 -10.21 -6.33
CA SER A 44 -15.93 -10.52 -5.15
C SER A 44 -15.45 -9.29 -4.36
N GLY A 45 -15.94 -8.08 -4.66
CA GLY A 45 -15.54 -6.86 -3.95
C GLY A 45 -15.41 -5.64 -4.86
N VAL A 46 -14.42 -4.80 -4.57
CA VAL A 46 -14.12 -3.60 -5.35
C VAL A 46 -12.98 -3.91 -6.31
N GLY A 47 -13.27 -3.86 -7.61
CA GLY A 47 -12.32 -4.07 -8.70
C GLY A 47 -11.41 -2.88 -8.93
N PRO A 48 -10.34 -3.07 -9.71
CA PRO A 48 -9.33 -2.06 -9.99
C PRO A 48 -9.88 -0.80 -10.67
N VAL A 49 -9.14 0.30 -10.54
CA VAL A 49 -9.44 1.62 -11.08
C VAL A 49 -8.44 1.97 -12.17
N SER A 50 -8.90 2.61 -13.25
CA SER A 50 -7.98 3.18 -14.24
C SER A 50 -7.52 4.60 -13.86
N PRO A 51 -6.34 5.04 -14.31
CA PRO A 51 -5.86 6.42 -14.14
C PRO A 51 -6.88 7.50 -14.52
N LEU A 52 -7.66 7.29 -15.58
CA LEU A 52 -8.73 8.19 -16.01
C LEU A 52 -9.90 8.23 -15.00
N GLN A 53 -10.30 7.08 -14.46
CA GLN A 53 -11.33 7.02 -13.42
C GLN A 53 -10.86 7.69 -12.13
N TYR A 54 -9.58 7.52 -11.77
CA TYR A 54 -8.98 8.19 -10.60
C TYR A 54 -9.05 9.72 -10.73
N GLN A 55 -8.78 10.29 -11.91
CA GLN A 55 -8.90 11.73 -12.16
C GLN A 55 -10.34 12.23 -11.96
N HIS A 56 -11.34 11.49 -12.45
CA HIS A 56 -12.74 11.82 -12.23
C HIS A 56 -13.18 11.67 -10.77
N LEU A 57 -12.70 10.63 -10.07
CA LEU A 57 -13.00 10.42 -8.65
C LEU A 57 -12.43 11.56 -7.78
N ARG A 58 -11.26 12.09 -8.13
CA ARG A 58 -10.67 13.27 -7.49
C ARG A 58 -11.55 14.53 -7.59
N SER A 59 -12.39 14.64 -8.61
CA SER A 59 -13.23 15.81 -8.84
C SER A 59 -14.67 15.65 -8.34
N LEU A 60 -15.00 14.56 -7.63
CA LEU A 60 -16.34 14.34 -7.09
C LEU A 60 -16.56 15.12 -5.79
N ASP A 61 -17.73 15.77 -5.68
CA ASP A 61 -18.18 16.42 -4.46
C ASP A 61 -18.37 15.38 -3.33
N GLY A 62 -17.57 15.51 -2.26
CA GLY A 62 -17.62 14.65 -1.07
C GLY A 62 -16.38 13.80 -0.82
N VAL A 63 -15.44 13.71 -1.76
CA VAL A 63 -14.12 13.08 -1.55
C VAL A 63 -13.20 14.09 -0.89
N ILE A 64 -12.78 13.82 0.36
CA ILE A 64 -11.87 14.71 1.11
C ILE A 64 -10.44 14.48 0.67
N SER A 65 -10.07 13.22 0.45
CA SER A 65 -8.76 12.83 -0.09
C SER A 65 -8.82 11.49 -0.79
N ILE A 66 -8.04 11.31 -1.85
CA ILE A 66 -7.92 10.05 -2.57
C ILE A 66 -6.45 9.82 -2.95
N GLY A 67 -6.01 8.57 -2.84
CA GLY A 67 -4.69 8.12 -3.26
C GLY A 67 -4.77 6.87 -4.10
N LEU A 68 -3.69 6.57 -4.80
CA LEU A 68 -3.58 5.48 -5.77
C LEU A 68 -2.40 4.57 -5.40
N ALA A 69 -2.62 3.26 -5.53
CA ALA A 69 -1.59 2.25 -5.37
C ALA A 69 -1.64 1.26 -6.54
N GLN A 70 -0.48 0.80 -7.00
CA GLN A 70 -0.33 -0.31 -7.93
C GLN A 70 0.51 -1.39 -7.25
N PRO A 71 -0.12 -2.36 -6.57
CA PRO A 71 0.59 -3.43 -5.90
C PRO A 71 1.03 -4.54 -6.85
N GLY A 72 1.89 -5.44 -6.36
CA GLY A 72 2.19 -6.70 -7.03
C GLY A 72 3.32 -6.65 -8.05
N ALA A 73 4.07 -5.55 -8.13
CA ALA A 73 5.27 -5.49 -8.93
C ALA A 73 6.42 -6.28 -8.27
N GLN A 74 7.34 -6.78 -9.08
CA GLN A 74 8.61 -7.35 -8.62
C GLN A 74 9.76 -6.59 -9.28
N VAL A 75 10.76 -6.25 -8.49
CA VAL A 75 11.91 -5.48 -8.97
C VAL A 75 13.21 -6.11 -8.50
N ASN A 76 14.23 -6.04 -9.35
CA ASN A 76 15.58 -6.43 -8.99
C ASN A 76 16.24 -5.27 -8.25
N ILE A 77 16.76 -5.52 -7.06
CA ILE A 77 17.49 -4.53 -6.29
C ILE A 77 18.98 -4.87 -6.21
N VAL A 78 19.81 -3.84 -6.31
CA VAL A 78 21.26 -3.90 -6.06
C VAL A 78 21.63 -2.75 -5.13
N GLY A 79 22.47 -3.03 -4.13
CA GLY A 79 22.82 -2.06 -3.10
C GLY A 79 23.62 -2.73 -1.99
N ARG A 80 23.18 -2.59 -0.74
CA ARG A 80 23.85 -3.21 0.41
C ARG A 80 23.56 -4.72 0.49
N GLY A 81 24.47 -5.55 0.00
CA GLY A 81 24.36 -7.01 0.02
C GLY A 81 24.14 -7.61 -1.37
N PRO A 82 23.88 -8.93 -1.49
CA PRO A 82 23.69 -9.57 -2.79
C PRO A 82 22.48 -9.00 -3.52
N PRO A 83 22.48 -8.99 -4.87
CA PRO A 83 21.29 -8.70 -5.68
C PRO A 83 20.13 -9.62 -5.31
N GLU A 84 18.93 -9.07 -5.27
CA GLU A 84 17.72 -9.80 -4.86
C GLU A 84 16.50 -9.29 -5.63
N VAL A 85 15.54 -10.18 -5.93
CA VAL A 85 14.22 -9.78 -6.42
C VAL A 85 13.31 -9.54 -5.21
N VAL A 86 12.74 -8.35 -5.10
CA VAL A 86 11.88 -7.96 -3.99
C VAL A 86 10.52 -7.46 -4.48
N SER A 87 9.54 -7.48 -3.58
CA SER A 87 8.21 -6.94 -3.86
C SER A 87 8.23 -5.41 -3.93
N ALA A 88 7.52 -4.86 -4.91
CA ALA A 88 7.36 -3.42 -5.09
C ALA A 88 5.89 -3.03 -5.21
N THR A 89 5.56 -1.89 -4.61
CA THR A 89 4.27 -1.21 -4.81
C THR A 89 4.55 0.19 -5.32
N PHE A 90 3.85 0.62 -6.36
CA PHE A 90 3.88 2.02 -6.77
C PHE A 90 2.75 2.76 -6.08
N ILE A 91 3.01 3.95 -5.55
CA ILE A 91 1.99 4.78 -4.90
C ILE A 91 2.11 6.22 -5.38
N ASP A 92 1.03 6.98 -5.23
CA ASP A 92 1.11 8.44 -5.28
C ASP A 92 1.39 9.06 -3.90
N HIS A 93 1.79 10.33 -3.90
CA HIS A 93 2.09 11.14 -2.73
C HIS A 93 0.86 11.35 -1.85
N THR A 94 -0.35 11.17 -2.38
CA THR A 94 -1.60 11.35 -1.63
C THR A 94 -2.05 10.11 -0.87
N LEU A 95 -1.55 8.91 -1.21
CA LEU A 95 -1.96 7.67 -0.56
C LEU A 95 -1.66 7.64 0.93
N LEU A 96 -0.41 7.91 1.35
CA LEU A 96 -0.06 7.87 2.77
C LEU A 96 -0.86 8.89 3.61
N PRO A 97 -0.99 10.17 3.20
CA PRO A 97 -1.85 11.12 3.88
C PRO A 97 -3.32 10.69 3.94
N THR A 98 -3.87 10.12 2.85
CA THR A 98 -5.26 9.62 2.81
C THR A 98 -5.47 8.50 3.83
N LEU A 99 -4.48 7.62 3.98
CA LEU A 99 -4.46 6.55 4.99
C LEU A 99 -4.13 7.05 6.41
N GLY A 100 -3.80 8.32 6.60
CA GLY A 100 -3.32 8.85 7.88
C GLY A 100 -1.97 8.28 8.31
N LEU A 101 -1.17 7.79 7.36
CA LEU A 101 0.14 7.20 7.60
C LEU A 101 1.26 8.22 7.41
N HIS A 102 2.28 8.09 8.26
CA HIS A 102 3.49 8.89 8.19
C HIS A 102 4.72 7.98 8.19
N PRO A 103 5.74 8.24 7.34
CA PRO A 103 7.01 7.54 7.39
C PRO A 103 7.64 7.63 8.78
N VAL A 104 8.19 6.52 9.28
CA VAL A 104 8.91 6.49 10.57
C VAL A 104 10.27 7.17 10.49
N LEU A 105 10.81 7.29 9.27
CA LEU A 105 12.04 7.99 8.94
C LEU A 105 11.86 8.71 7.61
N GLY A 106 12.49 9.88 7.50
CA GLY A 106 12.52 10.67 6.28
C GLY A 106 11.19 11.37 6.01
N ARG A 107 10.75 11.35 4.76
CA ARG A 107 9.55 12.06 4.29
C ARG A 107 8.72 11.21 3.32
N ASN A 108 7.49 11.66 3.07
CA ASN A 108 6.67 11.15 1.99
C ASN A 108 7.19 11.66 0.63
N PHE A 109 6.68 11.07 -0.46
CA PHE A 109 6.91 11.58 -1.81
C PHE A 109 6.38 13.01 -1.97
N ALA A 110 7.08 13.79 -2.79
CA ALA A 110 6.66 15.11 -3.22
C ALA A 110 5.85 15.00 -4.52
N ALA A 111 4.95 15.95 -4.76
CA ALA A 111 4.10 15.93 -5.96
C ALA A 111 4.89 15.95 -7.29
N GLN A 112 6.12 16.46 -7.28
CA GLN A 112 7.02 16.47 -8.44
C GLN A 112 7.66 15.11 -8.72
N GLU A 113 7.75 14.24 -7.70
CA GLU A 113 8.34 12.90 -7.80
C GLU A 113 7.35 11.90 -8.40
N ASP A 114 6.06 12.19 -8.32
CA ASP A 114 4.99 11.42 -8.94
C ASP A 114 4.74 11.77 -10.40
N GLN A 115 5.50 12.71 -10.97
CA GLN A 115 5.34 13.11 -12.37
C GLN A 115 6.26 12.28 -13.27
N PRO A 116 5.88 12.05 -14.54
CA PRO A 116 6.78 11.46 -15.51
C PRO A 116 8.11 12.22 -15.56
N HIS A 117 9.23 11.48 -15.51
CA HIS A 117 10.59 12.05 -15.44
C HIS A 117 10.89 12.84 -14.15
N GLY A 118 10.12 12.61 -13.09
CA GLY A 118 10.42 13.10 -11.75
C GLY A 118 11.73 12.51 -11.20
N PRO A 119 12.22 13.03 -10.07
CA PRO A 119 13.38 12.46 -9.39
C PRO A 119 13.18 10.98 -9.04
N ASN A 120 14.19 10.15 -9.30
CA ASN A 120 14.18 8.73 -8.91
C ASN A 120 14.33 8.59 -7.39
N VAL A 121 13.21 8.43 -6.68
CA VAL A 121 13.17 8.25 -5.23
C VAL A 121 12.49 6.95 -4.84
N VAL A 122 12.86 6.40 -3.68
CA VAL A 122 12.31 5.15 -3.16
C VAL A 122 12.07 5.27 -1.65
N MET A 123 11.00 4.64 -1.17
CA MET A 123 10.79 4.39 0.25
C MET A 123 10.95 2.91 0.55
N LEU A 124 11.43 2.59 1.75
CA LEU A 124 11.58 1.20 2.20
C LEU A 124 10.38 0.76 3.03
N GLY A 125 9.90 -0.46 2.82
CA GLY A 125 9.02 -1.14 3.76
C GLY A 125 9.72 -1.37 5.10
N TYR A 126 8.96 -1.38 6.20
CA TYR A 126 9.54 -1.47 7.54
C TYR A 126 10.29 -2.80 7.73
N GLY A 127 9.67 -3.92 7.36
CA GLY A 127 10.30 -5.23 7.40
C GLY A 127 11.59 -5.31 6.57
N PHE A 128 11.58 -4.73 5.36
CA PHE A 128 12.74 -4.71 4.47
C PHE A 128 13.91 -3.88 5.04
N TRP A 129 13.60 -2.70 5.57
CA TRP A 129 14.58 -1.86 6.25
C TRP A 129 15.21 -2.57 7.46
N ARG A 130 14.40 -3.28 8.26
CA ARG A 130 14.89 -4.05 9.41
C ARG A 130 15.80 -5.21 9.00
N ARG A 131 15.42 -6.00 7.99
CA ARG A 131 16.19 -7.19 7.55
C ARG A 131 17.47 -6.85 6.79
N ARG A 132 17.49 -5.78 6.00
CA ARG A 132 18.60 -5.47 5.08
C ARG A 132 19.51 -4.35 5.56
N TYR A 133 18.97 -3.42 6.36
CA TYR A 133 19.73 -2.30 6.88
C TYR A 133 19.93 -2.38 8.40
N ASP A 134 19.55 -3.48 9.05
CA ASP A 134 19.56 -3.64 10.51
C ASP A 134 18.79 -2.54 11.27
N GLY A 135 17.81 -1.90 10.61
CA GLY A 135 17.15 -0.74 11.17
C GLY A 135 18.05 0.50 11.28
N ASN A 136 19.09 0.62 10.43
CA ASN A 136 19.96 1.79 10.42
C ASN A 136 19.22 3.04 9.92
N ARG A 137 19.21 4.10 10.74
CA ARG A 137 18.59 5.40 10.43
C ARG A 137 19.36 6.21 9.39
N GLU A 138 20.64 5.91 9.18
CA GLU A 138 21.52 6.54 8.18
C GLU A 138 21.26 6.05 6.74
N VAL A 139 20.19 5.28 6.53
CA VAL A 139 19.78 4.80 5.21
C VAL A 139 19.25 5.93 4.32
N LEU A 140 18.76 7.03 4.90
CA LEU A 140 18.23 8.17 4.16
C LEU A 140 19.31 8.82 3.29
N GLY A 141 18.98 9.14 2.05
CA GLY A 141 19.90 9.72 1.07
C GLY A 141 20.82 8.70 0.39
N GLN A 142 20.84 7.45 0.83
CA GLN A 142 21.61 6.40 0.17
C GLN A 142 20.96 6.00 -1.16
N ALA A 143 21.79 5.51 -2.09
CA ALA A 143 21.33 5.01 -3.38
C ALA A 143 20.96 3.52 -3.28
N LEU A 144 19.79 3.17 -3.82
CA LEU A 144 19.36 1.80 -4.09
C LEU A 144 19.18 1.67 -5.60
N ILE A 145 19.85 0.71 -6.21
CA ILE A 145 19.65 0.41 -7.63
C ILE A 145 18.41 -0.48 -7.74
N VAL A 146 17.42 -0.05 -8.50
CA VAL A 146 16.18 -0.78 -8.79
C VAL A 146 16.08 -0.96 -10.30
N ASN A 147 16.03 -2.20 -10.77
CA ASN A 147 16.02 -2.56 -12.21
C ASN A 147 17.11 -1.83 -13.02
N GLY A 148 18.31 -1.71 -12.44
CA GLY A 148 19.47 -1.06 -13.07
C GLY A 148 19.49 0.47 -13.03
N ARG A 149 18.47 1.12 -12.43
CA ARG A 149 18.44 2.58 -12.23
C ARG A 149 18.67 2.93 -10.77
N ALA A 150 19.42 4.00 -10.50
CA ALA A 150 19.67 4.46 -9.13
C ALA A 150 18.48 5.30 -8.62
N TYR A 151 17.98 4.93 -7.44
CA TYR A 151 16.95 5.64 -6.68
C TYR A 151 17.51 6.09 -5.35
N THR A 152 17.16 7.30 -4.90
CA THR A 152 17.54 7.80 -3.58
C THR A 152 16.51 7.41 -2.54
N ILE A 153 16.96 6.86 -1.41
CA ILE A 153 16.08 6.48 -0.30
C ILE A 153 15.63 7.75 0.43
N VAL A 154 14.34 8.07 0.37
CA VAL A 154 13.77 9.31 0.96
C VAL A 154 12.97 9.06 2.23
N GLY A 155 12.59 7.81 2.50
CA GLY A 155 11.81 7.47 3.69
C GLY A 155 11.72 5.97 3.98
N VAL A 156 11.24 5.67 5.18
CA VAL A 156 10.90 4.30 5.62
C VAL A 156 9.46 4.30 6.12
N LEU A 157 8.66 3.37 5.61
CA LEU A 157 7.26 3.24 5.95
C LEU A 157 7.07 2.69 7.37
N PRO A 158 5.94 3.01 8.03
CA PRO A 158 5.63 2.47 9.34
C PRO A 158 5.25 1.00 9.27
N ALA A 159 5.47 0.26 10.37
CA ALA A 159 5.21 -1.18 10.43
C ALA A 159 3.75 -1.58 10.16
N ASN A 160 2.79 -0.67 10.39
CA ASN A 160 1.37 -0.91 10.07
C ASN A 160 1.07 -0.86 8.56
N PHE A 161 1.97 -0.31 7.73
CA PHE A 161 1.86 -0.41 6.28
C PHE A 161 1.99 -1.86 5.81
N ASP A 162 2.81 -2.67 6.49
CA ASP A 162 3.01 -4.09 6.16
C ASP A 162 1.73 -4.93 6.41
N ALA A 163 0.77 -4.40 7.17
CA ALA A 163 -0.53 -5.04 7.44
C ALA A 163 -1.59 -4.74 6.36
N LEU A 164 -1.27 -3.91 5.35
CA LEU A 164 -2.16 -3.57 4.25
C LEU A 164 -1.98 -4.56 3.09
N ASP A 165 -3.02 -4.73 2.26
CA ASP A 165 -2.99 -5.65 1.12
C ASP A 165 -1.96 -5.27 0.04
N PHE A 166 -1.47 -4.03 0.06
CA PHE A 166 -0.45 -3.49 -0.84
C PHE A 166 0.94 -3.38 -0.20
N ARG A 167 1.23 -4.19 0.83
CA ARG A 167 2.57 -4.31 1.43
C ARG A 167 3.65 -4.60 0.38
N ALA A 168 4.82 -4.00 0.55
CA ALA A 168 5.97 -4.24 -0.32
C ALA A 168 7.29 -3.98 0.42
N ASP A 169 8.35 -4.63 -0.05
CA ASP A 169 9.71 -4.40 0.46
C ASP A 169 10.20 -2.99 0.09
N VAL A 170 9.85 -2.53 -1.11
CA VAL A 170 10.15 -1.18 -1.60
C VAL A 170 8.91 -0.53 -2.19
N VAL A 171 8.83 0.79 -2.04
CA VAL A 171 7.73 1.60 -2.56
C VAL A 171 8.29 2.70 -3.46
N LEU A 172 7.74 2.83 -4.65
CA LEU A 172 8.18 3.76 -5.69
C LEU A 172 7.04 4.74 -6.05
N PRO A 173 7.36 5.92 -6.58
CA PRO A 173 6.34 6.82 -7.13
C PRO A 173 5.72 6.22 -8.39
N ILE A 174 4.41 6.38 -8.55
CA ILE A 174 3.64 5.83 -9.68
C ILE A 174 3.90 6.53 -11.03
N GLU A 175 4.58 7.68 -11.03
CA GLU A 175 4.90 8.49 -12.22
C GLU A 175 3.70 8.70 -13.15
N LEU A 176 2.53 9.01 -12.58
CA LEU A 176 1.28 9.08 -13.33
C LEU A 176 1.19 10.41 -14.11
N PRO A 177 1.02 10.39 -15.45
CA PRO A 177 0.80 11.62 -16.20
C PRO A 177 -0.53 12.27 -15.80
N ALA A 178 -0.55 13.60 -15.68
CA ALA A 178 -1.74 14.37 -15.30
C ALA A 178 -2.94 14.15 -16.23
N ASN A 179 -2.70 13.76 -17.50
CA ASN A 179 -3.73 13.44 -18.49
C ASN A 179 -3.54 12.00 -19.02
N SER A 180 -3.25 11.05 -18.12
CA SER A 180 -3.13 9.65 -18.53
C SER A 180 -4.42 9.15 -19.19
N THR A 181 -4.30 8.65 -20.42
CA THR A 181 -5.36 7.92 -21.13
C THR A 181 -5.28 6.41 -20.89
N ASP A 182 -4.40 5.98 -19.99
CA ASP A 182 -4.24 4.58 -19.60
C ASP A 182 -5.56 4.08 -18.99
N ASP A 183 -6.11 3.02 -19.58
CA ASP A 183 -7.28 2.29 -19.07
C ASP A 183 -6.90 1.03 -18.30
N GLY A 184 -5.59 0.81 -18.09
CA GLY A 184 -5.03 -0.32 -17.37
C GLY A 184 -5.66 -0.50 -15.99
N THR A 185 -6.26 -1.66 -15.79
CA THR A 185 -7.00 -2.03 -14.58
C THR A 185 -6.10 -2.71 -13.54
N ASN A 186 -4.98 -2.08 -13.18
CA ASN A 186 -4.03 -2.64 -12.20
C ASN A 186 -3.82 -1.74 -10.97
N TYR A 187 -4.61 -0.67 -10.84
CA TYR A 187 -4.51 0.26 -9.73
C TYR A 187 -5.65 0.07 -8.74
N VAL A 188 -5.36 0.35 -7.48
CA VAL A 188 -6.29 0.38 -6.36
C VAL A 188 -6.38 1.82 -5.88
N ALA A 189 -7.57 2.40 -5.92
CA ALA A 189 -7.80 3.73 -5.36
C ALA A 189 -8.33 3.63 -3.93
N VAL A 190 -7.82 4.48 -3.05
CA VAL A 190 -8.26 4.58 -1.66
C VAL A 190 -8.73 6.00 -1.42
N ALA A 191 -9.96 6.18 -0.93
CA ALA A 191 -10.54 7.48 -0.63
C ALA A 191 -10.97 7.61 0.83
N ARG A 192 -11.06 8.86 1.29
CA ARG A 192 -11.55 9.28 2.59
C ARG A 192 -12.48 10.48 2.46
#